data_AF-A0A7V9HBX8-F1
#
_entry.id   AF-A0A7V9HBX8-F1
#
_cell.length_a   1.000
_cell.length_b   1.000
_cell.length_c   1.000
_cell.angle_alpha   90.00
_cell.angle_beta   90.00
_cell.angle_gamma   90.00
#
_symmetry.space_group_name_H-M   'P 1'
#
loop_
_entity.id
_entity.type
_entity.pdbx_description
1 polymer ?
#
loop_
_entity_poly.entity_id
_entity_poly.type
_entity_poly.pdbx_seq_one_letter_code
_entity_poly.pdbx_strand_id
1 'polypeptide(L)' 'MAGEAVVRDVILRDGSTLRLRSARPEDFDDIQAFYEGLSEQSRYLRFHGFGRTDAAARDYAEADGDARVALIGRQAG' A
#
# COMPACT_ATOMS: atom_id res chain seq x y z
N MET A 1 13.10 15.08 -8.68
CA MET A 1 12.20 14.96 -9.86
C MET A 1 11.16 13.95 -9.43
N ALA A 2 9.87 14.29 -9.35
CA ALA A 2 8.88 13.30 -8.88
C ALA A 2 8.92 12.09 -9.81
N GLY A 3 9.04 10.88 -9.24
CA GLY A 3 9.03 9.65 -10.03
C GLY A 3 7.73 9.53 -10.81
N GLU A 4 7.80 8.94 -12.01
CA GLU A 4 6.62 8.77 -12.86
C GLU A 4 5.55 7.95 -12.14
N ALA A 5 4.30 8.45 -12.13
CA ALA A 5 3.18 7.75 -11.52
C ALA A 5 2.89 6.44 -12.27
N VAL A 6 2.97 5.32 -11.56
CA VAL A 6 2.70 4.00 -12.10
C VAL A 6 1.19 3.75 -12.10
N VAL A 7 0.64 3.25 -13.20
CA VAL A 7 -0.71 2.67 -13.28
C VAL A 7 -0.68 1.47 -14.21
N ARG A 8 -1.04 0.28 -13.72
CA ARG A 8 -1.06 -0.98 -14.47
C ARG A 8 -2.18 -1.90 -13.99
N ASP A 9 -2.74 -2.69 -14.89
CA ASP A 9 -3.58 -3.83 -14.54
C ASP A 9 -2.73 -5.10 -14.49
N VAL A 10 -2.91 -5.92 -13.45
CA VAL A 10 -2.17 -7.16 -13.22
C VAL A 10 -3.18 -8.31 -13.17
N ILE A 11 -2.96 -9.34 -13.98
CA ILE A 11 -3.72 -10.59 -13.90
C ILE A 11 -3.11 -11.46 -12.81
N LEU A 12 -3.91 -11.77 -11.79
CA LEU A 12 -3.50 -12.65 -10.69
C LEU A 12 -3.59 -14.12 -11.11
N ARG A 13 -3.04 -15.01 -10.29
CA ARG A 13 -2.95 -16.45 -10.59
C ARG A 13 -4.33 -17.11 -10.78
N ASP A 14 -5.35 -16.60 -10.11
CA ASP A 14 -6.74 -17.06 -10.22
C ASP A 14 -7.48 -16.48 -11.44
N GLY A 15 -6.81 -15.68 -12.27
CA GLY A 15 -7.39 -15.00 -13.43
C GLY A 15 -8.10 -13.69 -13.10
N SER A 16 -8.20 -13.31 -11.82
CA SER A 16 -8.77 -12.01 -11.43
C SER A 16 -7.82 -10.85 -11.76
N THR A 17 -8.36 -9.63 -11.78
CA THR A 17 -7.59 -8.43 -12.10
C THR A 17 -7.34 -7.57 -10.86
N LEU A 18 -6.09 -7.13 -10.69
CA LEU A 18 -5.65 -6.18 -9.68
C LEU A 18 -5.22 -4.88 -10.38
N ARG A 19 -5.77 -3.74 -9.96
CA ARG A 19 -5.27 -2.41 -10.33
C ARG A 19 -4.07 -2.07 -9.44
N LEU A 20 -2.88 -1.99 -10.04
CA LEU A 20 -1.65 -1.54 -9.40
C LEU A 20 -1.40 -0.07 -9.74
N ARG A 21 -1.16 0.79 -8.74
CA ARG A 21 -0.85 2.20 -8.97
C ARG A 21 0.08 2.79 -7.92
N SER A 22 0.74 3.91 -8.22
CA SER A 22 1.39 4.73 -7.18
C SER A 22 0.40 5.18 -6.11
N ALA A 23 0.87 5.21 -4.86
CA ALA A 23 0.13 5.78 -3.75
C ALA A 23 -0.09 7.29 -3.95
N ARG A 24 -1.13 7.81 -3.31
CA ARG A 24 -1.47 9.23 -3.26
C ARG A 24 -1.83 9.63 -1.82
N PRO A 25 -1.76 10.92 -1.47
CA PRO A 25 -2.06 11.38 -0.12
C PRO A 25 -3.46 10.96 0.37
N GLU A 26 -4.44 10.85 -0.54
CA GLU A 26 -5.81 10.44 -0.21
C GLU A 26 -5.93 8.95 0.19
N ASP A 27 -4.89 8.15 -0.01
CA ASP A 27 -4.89 6.72 0.32
C ASP A 27 -4.59 6.44 1.80
N PHE A 28 -4.34 7.47 2.62
CA PHE A 28 -3.97 7.32 4.01
C PHE A 28 -4.91 6.39 4.79
N ASP A 29 -6.23 6.65 4.72
CA ASP A 29 -7.23 5.88 5.46
C ASP A 29 -7.29 4.42 4.95
N ASP A 30 -7.19 4.22 3.63
CA ASP A 30 -7.21 2.91 2.99
C ASP A 30 -5.97 2.07 3.39
N ILE A 31 -4.78 2.69 3.43
CA ILE A 31 -3.54 2.02 3.84
C ILE A 31 -3.57 1.68 5.33
N GLN A 32 -4.06 2.59 6.16
CA GLN A 32 -4.20 2.35 7.60
C GLN A 32 -5.17 1.19 7.86
N ALA A 33 -6.35 1.21 7.22
CA ALA A 33 -7.34 0.14 7.32
C ALA A 33 -6.78 -1.20 6.84
N PHE A 34 -5.97 -1.21 5.78
CA PHE A 34 -5.27 -2.42 5.32
C PHE A 34 -4.35 -2.99 6.40
N TYR A 35 -3.56 -2.17 7.10
CA TYR A 35 -2.68 -2.64 8.18
C TYR A 35 -3.44 -3.10 9.42
N GLU A 36 -4.56 -2.46 9.74
CA GLU A 36 -5.42 -2.84 10.84
C GLU A 36 -6.20 -4.14 10.57
N GLY A 37 -6.49 -4.43 9.31
CA GLY A 37 -7.11 -5.68 8.86
C GLY A 37 -6.15 -6.87 8.74
N LEU A 38 -4.83 -6.68 8.92
CA LEU A 38 -3.86 -7.77 8.92
C LEU A 38 -4.05 -8.66 10.16
N SER A 39 -3.82 -9.96 9.99
CA SER A 39 -3.67 -10.86 11.14
C SER A 39 -2.55 -10.37 12.08
N GLU A 40 -2.64 -10.68 13.37
CA GLU A 40 -1.63 -10.30 14.35
C GLU A 40 -0.23 -10.79 13.95
N GLN A 41 -0.12 -12.01 13.43
CA GLN A 41 1.14 -12.57 12.95
C GLN A 41 1.69 -11.78 11.76
N SER A 42 0.86 -11.49 10.75
CA SER A 42 1.28 -10.69 9.60
C SER A 42 1.73 -9.29 10.01
N ARG A 43 0.98 -8.65 10.92
CA ARG A 43 1.31 -7.32 11.43
C ARG A 43 2.62 -7.33 12.23
N TYR A 44 2.81 -8.33 13.09
CA TYR A 44 4.05 -8.52 13.84
C TYR A 44 5.25 -8.70 12.91
N LEU A 45 5.15 -9.56 11.90
CA LEU A 45 6.22 -9.79 10.94
C LEU A 45 6.53 -8.54 10.11
N ARG A 46 5.50 -7.76 9.75
CA ARG A 46 5.65 -6.55 8.93
C ARG A 46 6.36 -5.41 9.65
N PHE A 47 6.12 -5.27 10.94
CA PHE A 47 6.62 -4.15 11.75
C PHE A 47 7.65 -4.58 12.81
N HIS A 48 8.05 -5.86 12.81
CA HIS A 48 8.88 -6.47 13.85
C HIS A 48 8.35 -6.19 15.27
N GLY A 49 7.02 -6.26 15.41
CA GLY A 49 6.27 -5.85 16.59
C GLY A 49 4.88 -5.33 16.23
N PHE A 50 4.15 -4.80 17.22
CA PHE A 50 2.85 -4.16 17.01
C PHE A 50 3.00 -2.65 16.84
N GLY A 51 3.77 -2.24 15.82
CA GLY A 51 4.08 -0.84 15.54
C GLY A 51 2.84 0.02 15.22
N ARG A 52 3.06 1.34 15.18
CA ARG A 52 2.06 2.36 14.86
C ARG A 52 1.67 2.31 13.37
N THR A 53 0.45 1.84 13.09
CA THR A 53 -0.08 1.69 11.72
C THR A 53 -0.31 3.04 11.05
N ASP A 54 -0.69 4.07 11.81
CA ASP A 54 -0.92 5.44 11.34
C ASP A 54 0.36 6.10 10.79
N ALA A 55 1.49 5.94 11.49
CA ALA A 55 2.76 6.50 11.06
C ALA A 55 3.23 5.86 9.73
N ALA A 56 3.14 4.52 9.64
CA ALA A 56 3.50 3.80 8.42
C ALA A 56 2.55 4.14 7.25
N ALA A 57 1.25 4.30 7.51
CA ALA A 57 0.28 4.67 6.49
C ALA A 57 0.57 6.06 5.92
N ARG A 58 0.87 7.04 6.79
CA ARG A 58 1.26 8.39 6.38
C ARG A 58 2.51 8.38 5.52
N ASP A 59 3.54 7.65 5.97
CA ASP A 59 4.79 7.53 5.23
C ASP A 59 4.60 7.02 3.79
N TYR A 60 3.66 6.10 3.56
CA TYR A 60 3.39 5.56 2.22
C TYR A 60 2.41 6.39 1.41
N ALA A 61 1.41 7.03 2.03
CA ALA A 61 0.51 7.95 1.34
C ALA A 61 1.25 9.19 0.80
N GLU A 62 2.29 9.63 1.52
CA GLU A 62 3.12 10.79 1.18
C GLU A 62 4.40 10.42 0.39
N ALA A 63 4.48 9.20 -0.16
CA ALA A 63 5.62 8.74 -0.95
C ALA A 63 5.80 9.61 -2.23
N ASP A 64 7.01 10.16 -2.42
CA ASP A 64 7.32 11.14 -3.48
C ASP A 64 7.62 10.52 -4.85
N GLY A 65 7.74 9.19 -4.91
CA GLY A 65 8.09 8.44 -6.11
C GLY A 65 9.59 8.45 -6.44
N ASP A 66 10.43 9.11 -5.63
CA ASP A 66 11.88 9.23 -5.83
C ASP A 66 12.63 8.63 -4.63
N ALA A 67 12.66 9.32 -3.49
CA ALA A 67 13.25 8.82 -2.26
C ALA A 67 12.41 7.70 -1.62
N ARG A 68 11.10 7.72 -1.85
CA ARG A 68 10.17 6.70 -1.38
C ARG A 68 9.17 6.38 -2.47
N VAL A 69 9.10 5.09 -2.83
CA VAL A 69 8.12 4.57 -3.79
C VAL A 69 7.16 3.65 -3.04
N ALA A 70 5.86 3.93 -3.16
CA ALA A 70 4.80 3.07 -2.65
C ALA A 70 3.81 2.74 -3.77
N LEU A 71 3.42 1.47 -3.85
CA LEU A 71 2.43 0.97 -4.80
C LEU A 71 1.24 0.38 -4.05
N ILE A 72 0.04 0.71 -4.51
CA ILE A 72 -1.23 0.20 -4.02
C ILE A 72 -1.78 -0.78 -5.04
N GLY A 73 -2.06 -2.00 -4.58
CA GLY A 73 -2.80 -3.01 -5.34
C GLY A 73 -4.22 -3.08 -4.83
N ARG A 74 -5.21 -2.86 -5.70
CA ARG A 74 -6.63 -3.03 -5.38
C ARG A 74 -7.29 -4.02 -6.33
N GLN A 75 -7.89 -5.05 -5.77
CA GLN A 75 -8.69 -6.01 -6.53
C GLN A 75 -10.11 -5.48 -6.61
N ALA A 76 -10.76 -5.60 -7.77
CA ALA A 76 -12.21 -5.45 -7.83
C ALA A 76 -12.81 -6.70 -7.17
N GLY A 77 -13.60 -6.49 -6.12
CA GLY A 77 -14.34 -7.57 -5.45
C GLY A 77 -15.40 -8.20 -6.34
#